data_AF-H9UC27-F1
#
_entry.id   AF-H9UC27-F1
#
_cell.length_a   1.000
_cell.length_b   1.000
_cell.length_c   1.000
_cell.angle_alpha   90.00
_cell.angle_beta   90.00
_cell.angle_gamma   90.00
#
_symmetry.space_group_name_H-M   'P 1'
#
loop_
_entity.id
_entity.type
_entity.pdbx_description
1 polymer ?
#
loop_
_entity_poly.entity_id
_entity_poly.type
_entity_poly.pdbx_seq_one_letter_code
_entity_poly.pdbx_strand_id
1 'polypeptide(L)'
;MRKNVGVIIVFSALSVLILVLLIEKQITNLDISVHFTETKALTNFVLEFINSSDTFLYVSALDVSHPIILSALKKLQENGVDVRILTEKPVLGLPSKLDASKGLHHVKFMVNDNGVIFGSANFSVSGLETGLNDLILFPKNHSERFKEFFLNLWEYGKIGTVKGFLVSPVDNPEEKVLRAIQKARKRIYICMYAFTDENILASIKWKQSQGIDVQIVTDKWFLRSRISKYLQGNCKIISRTMLHHKFIIVDDELFTGSTNYTESGFHKNVEMIWNTKDRRIVKMYEQVFKALLNGSW
;
A
#
# COMPACT_ATOMS: atom_id res chain seq x y z
N MET A 1 -27.85 -40.49 48.61
CA MET A 1 -27.31 -40.68 47.24
C MET A 1 -28.08 -39.80 46.27
N ARG A 2 -27.55 -38.64 45.88
CA ARG A 2 -28.08 -37.82 44.77
C ARG A 2 -27.15 -38.04 43.58
N LYS A 3 -27.68 -38.60 42.48
CA LYS A 3 -26.95 -38.82 41.24
C LYS A 3 -26.79 -37.48 40.51
N ASN A 4 -25.53 -37.11 40.24
CA ASN A 4 -25.16 -36.09 39.26
C ASN A 4 -25.71 -36.48 37.89
N VAL A 5 -26.57 -35.64 37.30
CA VAL A 5 -26.85 -35.68 35.87
C VAL A 5 -25.86 -34.73 35.21
N GLY A 6 -24.76 -35.29 34.73
CA GLY A 6 -23.83 -34.56 33.86
C GLY A 6 -24.50 -34.37 32.50
N VAL A 7 -24.71 -33.11 32.10
CA VAL A 7 -25.12 -32.77 30.73
C VAL A 7 -23.91 -33.00 29.84
N ILE A 8 -23.90 -34.09 29.09
CA ILE A 8 -22.92 -34.33 28.03
C ILE A 8 -23.41 -33.57 26.80
N ILE A 9 -22.76 -32.46 26.47
CA ILE A 9 -22.99 -31.73 25.22
C ILE A 9 -22.30 -32.51 24.11
N VAL A 10 -23.08 -33.29 23.34
CA VAL A 10 -22.61 -33.97 22.14
C VAL A 10 -22.68 -32.99 20.98
N PHE A 11 -21.55 -32.43 20.56
CA PHE A 11 -21.47 -31.68 19.30
C PHE A 11 -21.46 -32.68 18.13
N SER A 12 -22.39 -32.54 17.19
CA SER A 12 -22.40 -33.35 15.96
C SER A 12 -21.20 -32.98 15.09
N ALA A 13 -20.66 -33.93 14.32
CA ALA A 13 -19.54 -33.67 13.40
C ALA A 13 -19.84 -32.50 12.43
N LEU A 14 -21.12 -32.31 12.07
CA LEU A 14 -21.59 -31.18 11.26
C LEU A 14 -21.45 -29.84 11.99
N SER A 15 -21.75 -29.78 13.29
CA SER A 15 -21.58 -28.56 14.09
C SER A 15 -20.11 -28.19 14.32
N VAL A 16 -19.23 -29.18 14.44
CA VAL A 16 -17.77 -28.98 14.49
C VAL A 16 -17.25 -28.46 13.15
N LEU A 17 -17.70 -29.03 12.03
CA LEU A 17 -17.32 -28.58 10.69
C LEU A 17 -17.79 -27.14 10.41
N ILE A 18 -19.04 -26.81 10.78
CA ILE A 18 -19.56 -25.44 10.67
C ILE A 18 -18.74 -24.48 11.54
N LEU A 19 -18.39 -24.87 12.76
CA LEU A 19 -17.57 -24.04 13.64
C LEU A 19 -16.16 -23.84 13.08
N VAL A 20 -15.53 -24.88 12.51
CA VAL A 20 -14.23 -24.79 11.84
C VAL A 20 -14.31 -23.86 10.63
N LEU A 21 -15.34 -24.00 9.79
CA LEU A 21 -15.56 -23.11 8.64
C LEU A 21 -15.84 -21.66 9.06
N LEU A 22 -16.56 -21.46 10.17
CA LEU A 22 -16.79 -20.13 10.74
C LEU A 22 -15.51 -19.52 11.30
N ILE A 23 -14.68 -20.31 11.98
CA ILE A 23 -13.37 -19.90 12.49
C ILE A 23 -12.42 -19.60 11.33
N GLU A 24 -12.33 -20.45 10.32
CA GLU A 24 -11.54 -20.20 9.11
C GLU A 24 -11.99 -18.93 8.40
N LYS A 25 -13.31 -18.73 8.21
CA LYS A 25 -13.87 -17.51 7.63
C LYS A 25 -13.59 -16.27 8.48
N GLN A 26 -13.58 -16.41 9.81
CA GLN A 26 -13.26 -15.32 10.73
C GLN A 26 -11.75 -15.01 10.76
N ILE A 27 -10.89 -16.01 10.57
CA ILE A 27 -9.44 -15.88 10.41
C ILE A 27 -9.11 -15.23 9.05
N THR A 28 -9.78 -15.64 7.95
CA THR A 28 -9.61 -15.01 6.63
C THR A 28 -10.07 -13.55 6.62
N ASN A 29 -11.07 -13.20 7.43
CA ASN A 29 -11.56 -11.83 7.60
C ASN A 29 -10.59 -10.91 8.39
N LEU A 30 -9.47 -11.42 8.89
CA LEU A 30 -8.47 -10.66 9.64
C LEU A 30 -7.07 -10.68 9.01
N ASP A 31 -6.86 -11.43 7.93
CA ASP A 31 -5.54 -11.54 7.31
C ASP A 31 -5.30 -10.43 6.28
N ILE A 32 -4.10 -9.87 6.30
CA ILE A 32 -3.64 -8.89 5.32
C ILE A 32 -3.06 -9.65 4.14
N SER A 33 -3.52 -9.36 2.92
CA SER A 33 -2.99 -9.98 1.70
C SER A 33 -2.32 -8.95 0.80
N VAL A 34 -1.27 -9.37 0.07
CA VAL A 34 -0.47 -8.49 -0.79
C VAL A 34 -0.47 -9.06 -2.20
N HIS A 35 -0.68 -8.19 -3.19
CA HIS A 35 -0.77 -8.53 -4.61
C HIS A 35 0.19 -7.66 -5.40
N PHE A 36 0.90 -8.28 -6.34
CA PHE A 36 1.94 -7.65 -7.16
C PHE A 36 1.59 -7.78 -8.64
N THR A 37 1.79 -6.70 -9.40
CA THR A 37 1.58 -6.70 -10.86
C THR A 37 2.52 -7.65 -11.60
N GLU A 38 3.69 -7.96 -11.03
CA GLU A 38 4.66 -8.95 -11.52
C GLU A 38 4.02 -10.33 -11.71
N THR A 39 3.03 -10.66 -10.88
CA THR A 39 2.37 -11.98 -10.93
C THR A 39 1.17 -11.97 -11.87
N LYS A 40 0.38 -10.89 -11.85
CA LYS A 40 -0.82 -10.72 -12.67
C LYS A 40 -1.29 -9.26 -12.63
N ALA A 41 -2.05 -8.86 -13.65
CA ALA A 41 -2.81 -7.61 -13.61
C ALA A 41 -3.73 -7.56 -12.37
N LEU A 42 -3.78 -6.39 -11.72
CA LEU A 42 -4.55 -6.16 -10.49
C LEU A 42 -5.97 -5.64 -10.77
N THR A 43 -6.34 -5.43 -12.03
CA THR A 43 -7.67 -4.94 -12.43
C THR A 43 -8.81 -5.78 -11.85
N ASN A 44 -8.73 -7.11 -11.95
CA ASN A 44 -9.76 -8.01 -11.39
C ASN A 44 -9.81 -7.96 -9.86
N PHE A 45 -8.66 -7.86 -9.20
CA PHE A 45 -8.59 -7.73 -7.75
C PHE A 45 -9.26 -6.43 -7.26
N VAL A 46 -9.01 -5.31 -7.96
CA VAL A 46 -9.68 -4.04 -7.65
C VAL A 46 -11.19 -4.11 -7.95
N LEU A 47 -11.60 -4.78 -9.03
CA LEU A 47 -13.03 -5.00 -9.33
C LEU A 47 -13.75 -5.81 -8.25
N GLU A 48 -13.14 -6.88 -7.77
CA GLU A 48 -13.68 -7.68 -6.66
C GLU A 48 -13.86 -6.82 -5.40
N PHE A 49 -12.89 -5.96 -5.10
CA PHE A 49 -13.01 -5.00 -4.00
C PHE A 49 -14.17 -4.02 -4.21
N ILE A 50 -14.28 -3.40 -5.39
CA ILE A 50 -15.38 -2.47 -5.72
C ILE A 50 -16.74 -3.15 -5.56
N ASN A 51 -16.88 -4.36 -6.11
CA ASN A 51 -18.14 -5.12 -6.06
C ASN A 51 -18.50 -5.62 -4.65
N SER A 52 -17.56 -5.62 -3.71
CA SER A 52 -17.82 -5.96 -2.30
C SER A 52 -18.39 -4.80 -1.48
N SER A 53 -18.67 -3.64 -2.08
CA SER A 53 -19.13 -2.46 -1.35
C SER A 53 -20.65 -2.52 -1.10
N ASP A 54 -21.08 -2.31 0.13
CA ASP A 54 -22.49 -2.43 0.53
C ASP A 54 -23.17 -1.06 0.60
N THR A 55 -22.55 -0.10 1.29
CA THR A 55 -23.14 1.22 1.56
C THR A 55 -22.31 2.38 1.03
N PHE A 56 -20.98 2.25 0.99
CA PHE A 56 -20.10 3.29 0.45
C PHE A 56 -18.85 2.70 -0.21
N LEU A 57 -18.26 3.49 -1.10
CA LEU A 57 -16.91 3.26 -1.63
C LEU A 57 -16.21 4.60 -1.85
N TYR A 58 -15.16 4.85 -1.08
CA TYR A 58 -14.35 6.06 -1.22
C TYR A 58 -13.01 5.74 -1.84
N VAL A 59 -12.64 6.51 -2.87
CA VAL A 59 -11.44 6.31 -3.69
C VAL A 59 -10.54 7.52 -3.56
N SER A 60 -9.27 7.28 -3.25
CA SER A 60 -8.26 8.33 -3.05
C SER A 60 -7.02 7.92 -3.83
N ALA A 61 -6.72 8.63 -4.92
CA ALA A 61 -5.56 8.35 -5.78
C ALA A 61 -5.24 9.56 -6.66
N LEU A 62 -3.96 9.77 -7.01
CA LEU A 62 -3.58 10.81 -7.97
C LEU A 62 -4.26 10.62 -9.34
N ASP A 63 -4.46 9.37 -9.76
CA ASP A 63 -5.06 9.05 -11.06
C ASP A 63 -6.07 7.90 -10.94
N VAL A 64 -7.31 8.18 -11.31
CA VAL A 64 -8.42 7.22 -11.43
C VAL A 64 -8.94 7.29 -12.86
N SER A 65 -8.28 6.58 -13.78
CA SER A 65 -8.55 6.65 -15.22
C SER A 65 -8.75 5.30 -15.90
N HIS A 66 -8.60 4.19 -15.16
CA HIS A 66 -8.76 2.86 -15.73
C HIS A 66 -10.21 2.67 -16.22
N PRO A 67 -10.46 2.39 -17.53
CA PRO A 67 -11.81 2.38 -18.09
C PRO A 67 -12.75 1.38 -17.41
N ILE A 68 -12.26 0.17 -17.14
CA ILE A 68 -13.01 -0.89 -16.45
C ILE A 68 -13.35 -0.49 -15.00
N ILE A 69 -12.41 0.12 -14.28
CA ILE A 69 -12.63 0.62 -12.92
C ILE A 69 -13.65 1.76 -12.92
N LEU A 70 -13.52 2.73 -13.83
CA LEU A 70 -14.48 3.82 -13.97
C LEU A 70 -15.90 3.33 -14.27
N SER A 71 -16.03 2.32 -15.14
CA SER A 71 -17.31 1.67 -15.44
C SER A 71 -17.93 1.01 -14.19
N ALA A 72 -17.10 0.28 -13.43
CA ALA A 72 -17.54 -0.36 -12.19
C ALA A 72 -17.98 0.65 -11.12
N LEU A 73 -17.23 1.75 -10.94
CA LEU A 73 -17.58 2.82 -10.01
C LEU A 73 -18.91 3.48 -10.37
N LYS A 74 -19.16 3.74 -11.67
CA LYS A 74 -20.44 4.31 -12.16
C LYS A 74 -21.61 3.36 -11.89
N LYS A 75 -21.47 2.09 -12.25
CA LYS A 75 -22.50 1.08 -11.97
C LYS A 75 -22.80 0.95 -10.48
N LEU A 76 -21.77 1.00 -9.64
CA LEU A 76 -21.93 0.93 -8.19
C LEU A 76 -22.69 2.15 -7.65
N GLN A 77 -22.38 3.34 -8.15
CA GLN A 77 -23.12 4.57 -7.82
C GLN A 77 -24.59 4.52 -8.29
N GLU A 78 -24.83 4.04 -9.52
CA GLU A 78 -26.18 3.87 -10.08
C GLU A 78 -27.03 2.90 -9.25
N ASN A 79 -26.39 1.93 -8.59
CA ASN A 79 -27.03 0.99 -7.67
C ASN A 79 -27.28 1.59 -6.26
N GLY A 80 -26.99 2.87 -6.05
CA GLY A 80 -27.29 3.59 -4.80
C GLY A 80 -26.19 3.58 -3.74
N VAL A 81 -25.00 3.07 -4.05
CA VAL A 81 -23.85 3.12 -3.13
C VAL A 81 -23.23 4.54 -3.14
N ASP A 82 -22.83 5.05 -1.98
CA ASP A 82 -22.15 6.35 -1.87
C ASP A 82 -20.71 6.25 -2.41
N VAL A 83 -20.52 6.62 -3.68
CA VAL A 83 -19.22 6.62 -4.36
C VAL A 83 -18.64 8.04 -4.40
N ARG A 84 -17.43 8.22 -3.86
CA ARG A 84 -16.72 9.52 -3.86
C ARG A 84 -15.25 9.34 -4.21
N ILE A 85 -14.69 10.30 -4.93
CA ILE A 85 -13.32 10.22 -5.45
C ILE A 85 -12.52 11.50 -5.12
N LEU A 86 -11.42 11.36 -4.39
CA LEU A 86 -10.38 12.37 -4.26
C LEU A 86 -9.25 12.07 -5.24
N THR A 87 -8.92 13.03 -6.10
CA THR A 87 -7.99 12.83 -7.22
C THR A 87 -7.38 14.15 -7.68
N GLU A 88 -6.21 14.09 -8.32
CA GLU A 88 -5.59 15.25 -9.00
C GLU A 88 -6.05 15.38 -10.45
N LYS A 89 -6.62 14.31 -11.01
CA LYS A 89 -7.17 14.30 -12.38
C LYS A 89 -8.69 14.24 -12.31
N PRO A 90 -9.42 15.19 -12.93
CA PRO A 90 -10.87 15.19 -12.92
C PRO A 90 -11.48 13.87 -13.43
N VAL A 91 -12.50 13.36 -12.74
CA VAL A 91 -13.25 12.16 -13.15
C VAL A 91 -14.67 12.57 -13.52
N LEU A 92 -15.03 12.41 -14.79
CA LEU A 92 -16.34 12.82 -15.31
C LEU A 92 -17.44 11.80 -14.98
N GLY A 93 -18.58 12.31 -14.50
CA GLY A 93 -19.78 11.51 -14.22
C GLY A 93 -19.75 10.74 -12.91
N LEU A 94 -18.84 11.07 -12.00
CA LEU A 94 -18.78 10.55 -10.63
C LEU A 94 -18.53 11.72 -9.66
N PRO A 95 -19.03 11.66 -8.41
CA PRO A 95 -18.69 12.66 -7.39
C PRO A 95 -17.17 12.66 -7.14
N SER A 96 -16.47 13.64 -7.73
CA SER A 96 -15.02 13.79 -7.59
C SER A 96 -14.64 15.20 -7.16
N LYS A 97 -13.57 15.31 -6.37
CA LYS A 97 -12.99 16.58 -5.95
C LYS A 97 -11.48 16.55 -6.13
N LEU A 98 -10.94 17.71 -6.50
CA LEU A 98 -9.52 17.98 -6.36
C LEU A 98 -9.20 18.23 -4.89
N ASP A 99 -8.06 17.75 -4.43
CA ASP A 99 -7.58 18.06 -3.10
C ASP A 99 -7.24 19.56 -3.01
N ALA A 100 -7.61 20.18 -1.89
CA ALA A 100 -7.33 21.59 -1.61
C ALA A 100 -5.99 21.79 -0.90
N SER A 101 -5.26 20.70 -0.63
CA SER A 101 -3.95 20.78 0.03
C SER A 101 -2.90 21.49 -0.84
N LYS A 102 -1.84 21.98 -0.20
CA LYS A 102 -0.75 22.70 -0.89
C LYS A 102 0.13 21.78 -1.74
N GLY A 103 0.12 20.48 -1.46
CA GLY A 103 0.88 19.46 -2.19
C GLY A 103 -0.04 18.62 -3.07
N LEU A 104 0.53 17.64 -3.78
CA LEU A 104 -0.28 16.71 -4.55
C LEU A 104 -0.97 15.70 -3.64
N HIS A 105 -2.22 15.39 -3.94
CA HIS A 105 -2.93 14.24 -3.42
C HIS A 105 -2.40 12.97 -4.07
N HIS A 106 -1.55 12.23 -3.34
CA HIS A 106 -0.81 11.12 -3.92
C HIS A 106 -0.92 9.82 -3.10
N VAL A 107 -1.70 9.79 -2.02
CA VAL A 107 -2.13 8.55 -1.38
C VAL A 107 -2.96 7.70 -2.35
N LYS A 108 -2.85 6.37 -2.28
CA LYS A 108 -3.57 5.43 -3.16
C LYS A 108 -4.30 4.39 -2.33
N PHE A 109 -5.59 4.60 -2.11
CA PHE A 109 -6.45 3.61 -1.48
C PHE A 109 -7.88 3.64 -2.01
N MET A 110 -8.59 2.53 -1.82
CA MET A 110 -10.05 2.53 -1.75
C MET A 110 -10.49 1.96 -0.41
N VAL A 111 -11.58 2.47 0.14
CA VAL A 111 -12.18 1.98 1.39
C VAL A 111 -13.68 1.80 1.22
N ASN A 112 -14.19 0.68 1.72
CA ASN A 112 -15.61 0.36 1.78
C ASN A 112 -15.96 -0.33 3.12
N ASP A 113 -17.18 -0.85 3.22
CA ASP A 113 -17.72 -1.55 4.39
C ASP A 113 -16.90 -2.78 4.84
N ASN A 114 -16.11 -3.35 3.93
CA ASN A 114 -15.50 -4.67 4.07
C ASN A 114 -13.97 -4.64 4.12
N GLY A 115 -13.34 -3.51 3.80
CA GLY A 115 -11.91 -3.33 4.01
C GLY A 115 -11.32 -2.09 3.37
N VAL A 116 -10.01 -2.14 3.14
CA VAL A 116 -9.23 -1.11 2.46
C VAL A 116 -8.27 -1.79 1.50
N ILE A 117 -8.21 -1.34 0.24
CA ILE A 117 -7.04 -1.61 -0.61
C ILE A 117 -6.11 -0.41 -0.56
N PHE A 118 -4.82 -0.62 -0.35
CA PHE A 118 -3.81 0.42 -0.20
C PHE A 118 -2.48 -0.02 -0.84
N GLY A 119 -1.73 0.88 -1.48
CA GLY A 119 -0.42 0.52 -2.01
C GLY A 119 0.24 1.57 -2.89
N SER A 120 1.05 1.12 -3.84
CA SER A 120 1.85 1.98 -4.72
C SER A 120 1.15 2.36 -6.03
N ALA A 121 0.09 1.63 -6.40
CA ALA A 121 -0.61 1.74 -7.68
C ALA A 121 -1.63 2.89 -7.70
N ASN A 122 -1.63 3.68 -8.78
CA ASN A 122 -2.82 4.46 -9.15
C ASN A 122 -3.85 3.54 -9.81
N PHE A 123 -5.12 3.96 -9.86
CA PHE A 123 -6.20 3.21 -10.51
C PHE A 123 -6.28 3.54 -12.01
N SER A 124 -5.16 3.32 -12.70
CA SER A 124 -4.98 3.51 -14.15
C SER A 124 -4.48 2.20 -14.79
N VAL A 125 -4.53 2.10 -16.13
CA VAL A 125 -3.95 0.93 -16.85
C VAL A 125 -2.46 0.76 -16.52
N SER A 126 -1.71 1.86 -16.42
CA SER A 126 -0.29 1.80 -16.05
C SER A 126 -0.05 1.38 -14.60
N GLY A 127 -0.96 1.74 -13.69
CA GLY A 127 -0.84 1.36 -12.28
C GLY A 127 -1.25 -0.08 -12.00
N LEU A 128 -2.28 -0.59 -12.69
CA LEU A 128 -2.88 -1.89 -12.40
C LEU A 128 -2.41 -3.02 -13.32
N GLU A 129 -1.85 -2.71 -14.50
CA GLU A 129 -1.56 -3.74 -15.51
C GLU A 129 -0.12 -3.72 -16.03
N THR A 130 0.39 -2.56 -16.44
CA THR A 130 1.66 -2.52 -17.20
C THR A 130 2.89 -2.10 -16.40
N GLY A 131 2.73 -1.29 -15.35
CA GLY A 131 3.81 -0.88 -14.45
C GLY A 131 3.89 -1.76 -13.21
N LEU A 132 5.09 -1.84 -12.62
CA LEU A 132 5.37 -2.67 -11.45
C LEU A 132 4.89 -1.97 -10.18
N ASN A 133 3.88 -2.52 -9.52
CA ASN A 133 3.21 -1.97 -8.35
C ASN A 133 2.72 -3.07 -7.42
N ASP A 134 2.42 -2.66 -6.19
CA ASP A 134 1.74 -3.46 -5.18
C ASP A 134 0.40 -2.84 -4.75
N LEU A 135 -0.54 -3.73 -4.40
CA LEU A 135 -1.74 -3.40 -3.63
C LEU A 135 -1.89 -4.40 -2.47
N ILE A 136 -2.30 -3.87 -1.33
CA ILE A 136 -2.46 -4.58 -0.08
C ILE A 136 -3.93 -4.50 0.34
N LEU A 137 -4.56 -5.64 0.59
CA LEU A 137 -5.90 -5.71 1.18
C LEU A 137 -5.78 -5.74 2.70
N PHE A 138 -6.37 -4.74 3.34
CA PHE A 138 -6.57 -4.69 4.78
C PHE A 138 -8.01 -5.06 5.14
N PRO A 139 -8.21 -5.83 6.21
CA PRO A 139 -9.53 -6.27 6.64
C PRO A 139 -10.40 -5.12 7.18
N LYS A 140 -11.71 -5.38 7.30
CA LYS A 140 -12.77 -4.45 7.76
C LYS A 140 -12.43 -3.60 8.99
N ASN A 141 -11.64 -4.10 9.93
CA ASN A 141 -11.20 -3.30 11.10
C ASN A 141 -10.26 -2.12 10.73
N HIS A 142 -9.92 -1.95 9.45
CA HIS A 142 -9.23 -0.77 8.92
C HIS A 142 -10.18 0.25 8.29
N SER A 143 -11.40 -0.14 7.93
CA SER A 143 -12.31 0.70 7.15
C SER A 143 -12.64 2.02 7.84
N GLU A 144 -12.96 2.02 9.13
CA GLU A 144 -13.42 3.24 9.82
C GLU A 144 -12.37 4.36 9.81
N ARG A 145 -11.14 4.07 10.21
CA ARG A 145 -10.06 5.09 10.23
C ARG A 145 -9.69 5.61 8.83
N PHE A 146 -9.82 4.80 7.78
CA PHE A 146 -9.60 5.27 6.40
C PHE A 146 -10.78 6.08 5.88
N LYS A 147 -12.01 5.70 6.26
CA LYS A 147 -13.22 6.46 5.97
C LYS A 147 -13.17 7.84 6.63
N GLU A 148 -12.81 7.91 7.91
CA GLU A 148 -12.62 9.16 8.65
C GLU A 148 -11.55 10.04 8.00
N PHE A 149 -10.40 9.46 7.63
CA PHE A 149 -9.35 10.19 6.91
C PHE A 149 -9.85 10.77 5.58
N PHE A 150 -10.55 9.95 4.79
CA PHE A 150 -11.13 10.38 3.53
C PHE A 150 -12.15 11.52 3.72
N LEU A 151 -13.08 11.37 4.67
CA LEU A 151 -14.14 12.35 4.92
C LEU A 151 -13.57 13.67 5.43
N ASN A 152 -12.52 13.64 6.26
CA ASN A 152 -11.84 14.86 6.70
C ASN A 152 -11.24 15.68 5.54
N LEU A 153 -10.63 14.99 4.56
CA LEU A 153 -10.16 15.63 3.34
C LEU A 153 -11.33 16.11 2.47
N TRP A 154 -12.36 15.27 2.31
CA TRP A 154 -13.51 15.56 1.45
C TRP A 154 -14.35 16.74 1.91
N GLU A 155 -14.57 16.86 3.22
CA GLU A 155 -15.46 17.86 3.82
C GLU A 155 -14.71 19.14 4.19
N TYR A 156 -13.49 19.01 4.73
CA TYR A 156 -12.77 20.14 5.33
C TYR A 156 -11.43 20.45 4.66
N GLY A 157 -10.97 19.62 3.71
CA GLY A 157 -9.63 19.76 3.13
C GLY A 157 -8.51 19.56 4.16
N LYS A 158 -8.79 18.86 5.26
CA LYS A 158 -7.84 18.68 6.37
C LYS A 158 -7.14 17.33 6.30
N ILE A 159 -5.82 17.36 6.22
CA ILE A 159 -4.98 16.17 6.30
C ILE A 159 -4.90 15.74 7.76
N GLY A 160 -5.45 14.58 8.07
CA GLY A 160 -5.39 13.95 9.40
C GLY A 160 -4.34 12.85 9.47
N THR A 161 -4.28 12.16 10.62
CA THR A 161 -3.46 10.96 10.81
C THR A 161 -4.31 9.70 10.64
N VAL A 162 -3.66 8.56 10.38
CA VAL A 162 -4.31 7.25 10.33
C VAL A 162 -3.56 6.29 11.22
N LYS A 163 -4.20 5.81 12.30
CA LYS A 163 -3.54 4.90 13.27
C LYS A 163 -2.94 3.68 12.56
N GLY A 164 -1.63 3.47 12.75
CA GLY A 164 -0.89 2.35 12.15
C GLY A 164 -0.28 2.66 10.78
N PHE A 165 -0.43 3.89 10.30
CA PHE A 165 0.14 4.40 9.07
C PHE A 165 0.86 5.72 9.38
N LEU A 166 1.79 6.10 8.51
CA LEU A 166 2.51 7.37 8.57
C LEU A 166 2.03 8.23 7.41
N VAL A 167 1.32 9.31 7.71
CA VAL A 167 0.78 10.24 6.73
C VAL A 167 1.73 11.43 6.56
N SER A 168 2.14 11.70 5.33
CA SER A 168 2.84 12.94 4.97
C SER A 168 1.82 14.06 4.72
N PRO A 169 2.07 15.31 5.18
CA PRO A 169 3.26 15.77 5.91
C PRO A 169 3.11 15.77 7.45
N VAL A 170 2.14 15.04 8.02
CA VAL A 170 1.73 15.22 9.43
C VAL A 170 2.42 14.27 10.44
N ASP A 171 2.91 13.10 10.01
CA ASP A 171 3.49 12.06 10.89
C ASP A 171 5.02 11.97 10.85
N ASN A 172 5.70 12.91 10.19
CA ASN A 172 7.16 12.90 9.97
C ASN A 172 7.69 11.55 9.43
N PRO A 173 7.15 11.05 8.29
CA PRO A 173 7.49 9.72 7.76
C PRO A 173 8.99 9.52 7.49
N GLU A 174 9.69 10.56 6.99
CA GLU A 174 11.14 10.50 6.74
C GLU A 174 11.92 10.10 7.99
N GLU A 175 11.61 10.73 9.13
CA GLU A 175 12.31 10.48 10.39
C GLU A 175 12.12 9.02 10.86
N LYS A 176 10.92 8.46 10.67
CA LYS A 176 10.63 7.07 11.03
C LYS A 176 11.46 6.11 10.18
N VAL A 177 11.55 6.36 8.87
CA VAL A 177 12.36 5.56 7.95
C VAL A 177 13.84 5.69 8.28
N LEU A 178 14.34 6.92 8.51
CA LEU A 178 15.73 7.17 8.92
C LEU A 178 16.10 6.43 10.20
N ARG A 179 15.23 6.47 11.22
CA ARG A 179 15.45 5.73 12.48
C ARG A 179 15.52 4.22 12.26
N ALA A 180 14.73 3.68 11.34
CA ALA A 180 14.82 2.26 10.97
C ALA A 180 16.16 1.95 10.31
N ILE A 181 16.55 2.73 9.30
CA ILE A 181 17.85 2.60 8.60
C ILE A 181 19.01 2.69 9.60
N GLN A 182 19.01 3.64 10.52
CA GLN A 182 20.05 3.80 11.55
C GLN A 182 20.15 2.61 12.50
N LYS A 183 19.06 1.86 12.71
CA LYS A 183 19.05 0.65 13.52
C LYS A 183 19.45 -0.61 12.76
N ALA A 184 19.54 -0.57 11.43
CA ALA A 184 19.88 -1.72 10.60
C ALA A 184 21.16 -2.44 11.08
N ARG A 185 21.12 -3.78 11.01
CA ARG A 185 22.20 -4.69 11.43
C ARG A 185 22.59 -5.73 10.39
N LYS A 186 21.73 -6.01 9.40
CA LYS A 186 21.98 -7.04 8.37
C LYS A 186 21.88 -6.45 6.97
N ARG A 187 20.76 -5.79 6.65
CA ARG A 187 20.47 -5.39 5.27
C ARG A 187 19.52 -4.20 5.16
N ILE A 188 19.63 -3.50 4.04
CA ILE A 188 18.72 -2.44 3.59
C ILE A 188 18.45 -2.63 2.09
N TYR A 189 17.24 -3.05 1.74
CA TYR A 189 16.82 -3.26 0.35
C TYR A 189 15.77 -2.23 -0.04
N ILE A 190 16.06 -1.43 -1.08
CA ILE A 190 15.22 -0.30 -1.48
C ILE A 190 14.68 -0.55 -2.89
N CYS A 191 13.36 -0.62 -3.04
CA CYS A 191 12.69 -0.62 -4.33
C CYS A 191 11.85 0.63 -4.47
N MET A 192 12.33 1.60 -5.26
CA MET A 192 11.75 2.94 -5.24
C MET A 192 11.66 3.50 -6.65
N TYR A 193 10.47 3.98 -7.02
CA TYR A 193 10.28 4.72 -8.26
C TYR A 193 11.10 6.00 -8.23
N ALA A 194 10.86 6.84 -7.22
CA ALA A 194 11.54 8.10 -7.02
C ALA A 194 12.37 8.11 -5.76
N PHE A 195 13.69 8.14 -5.94
CA PHE A 195 14.62 8.30 -4.85
C PHE A 195 15.50 9.52 -5.13
N THR A 196 15.34 10.58 -4.34
CA THR A 196 16.19 11.78 -4.43
C THR A 196 16.52 12.36 -3.06
N ASP A 197 16.10 11.71 -1.98
CA ASP A 197 16.32 12.18 -0.63
C ASP A 197 17.78 12.03 -0.19
N GLU A 198 18.39 13.15 0.19
CA GLU A 198 19.83 13.23 0.53
C GLU A 198 20.11 12.69 1.94
N ASN A 199 19.17 12.81 2.88
CA ASN A 199 19.32 12.30 4.25
C ASN A 199 19.29 10.76 4.25
N ILE A 200 18.34 10.18 3.54
CA ILE A 200 18.24 8.73 3.34
C ILE A 200 19.49 8.23 2.62
N LEU A 201 19.94 8.91 1.55
CA LEU A 201 21.18 8.57 0.85
C LEU A 201 22.40 8.56 1.78
N ALA A 202 22.58 9.62 2.58
CA ALA A 202 23.68 9.73 3.52
C ALA A 202 23.63 8.59 4.55
N SER A 203 22.45 8.29 5.10
CA SER A 203 22.25 7.23 6.09
C SER A 203 22.55 5.84 5.53
N ILE A 204 22.10 5.52 4.31
CA ILE A 204 22.39 4.21 3.70
C ILE A 204 23.86 4.08 3.31
N LYS A 205 24.53 5.16 2.89
CA LYS A 205 25.97 5.15 2.61
C LYS A 205 26.81 4.95 3.86
N TRP A 206 26.41 5.59 4.95
CA TRP A 206 27.01 5.33 6.26
C TRP A 206 26.82 3.86 6.67
N LYS A 207 25.61 3.29 6.51
CA LYS A 207 25.39 1.86 6.79
C LYS A 207 26.21 0.93 5.90
N GLN A 208 26.33 1.25 4.62
CA GLN A 208 27.19 0.50 3.71
C GLN A 208 28.66 0.53 4.16
N SER A 209 29.16 1.66 4.69
CA SER A 209 30.54 1.73 5.24
C SER A 209 30.73 0.91 6.52
N GLN A 210 29.64 0.59 7.24
CA GLN A 210 29.63 -0.31 8.38
C GLN A 210 29.47 -1.79 7.97
N GLY A 211 29.50 -2.11 6.68
CA GLY A 211 29.38 -3.49 6.17
C GLY A 211 27.95 -4.02 6.08
N ILE A 212 26.93 -3.17 6.24
CA ILE A 212 25.52 -3.56 6.01
C ILE A 212 25.29 -3.78 4.50
N ASP A 213 24.60 -4.86 4.13
CA ASP A 213 24.23 -5.13 2.74
C ASP A 213 23.16 -4.14 2.28
N VAL A 214 23.53 -3.22 1.39
CA VAL A 214 22.63 -2.21 0.83
C VAL A 214 22.47 -2.45 -0.66
N GLN A 215 21.25 -2.76 -1.09
CA GLN A 215 20.88 -3.00 -2.50
C GLN A 215 19.71 -2.12 -2.89
N ILE A 216 19.74 -1.60 -4.13
CA ILE A 216 18.73 -0.66 -4.61
C ILE A 216 18.23 -1.11 -5.98
N VAL A 217 16.92 -1.06 -6.18
CA VAL A 217 16.25 -1.25 -7.47
C VAL A 217 15.40 -0.01 -7.74
N THR A 218 15.60 0.63 -8.88
CA THR A 218 14.93 1.89 -9.24
C THR A 218 14.60 1.95 -10.73
N ASP A 219 13.72 2.88 -11.12
CA ASP A 219 13.35 3.10 -12.52
C ASP A 219 14.45 3.83 -13.31
N LYS A 220 14.46 3.66 -14.65
CA LYS A 220 15.38 4.33 -15.59
C LYS A 220 15.48 5.84 -15.43
N TRP A 221 14.40 6.52 -15.04
CA TRP A 221 14.47 7.97 -14.91
C TRP A 221 15.44 8.40 -13.80
N PHE A 222 15.69 7.54 -12.80
CA PHE A 222 16.63 7.82 -11.70
C PHE A 222 18.05 8.15 -12.20
N LEU A 223 18.44 7.70 -13.40
CA LEU A 223 19.71 8.09 -14.02
C LEU A 223 19.86 9.61 -14.18
N ARG A 224 18.75 10.36 -14.25
CA ARG A 224 18.72 11.83 -14.31
C ARG A 224 18.74 12.50 -12.94
N SER A 225 18.61 11.73 -11.85
CA SER A 225 18.67 12.25 -10.48
C SER A 225 20.07 12.76 -10.17
N ARG A 226 20.17 13.85 -9.40
CA ARG A 226 21.45 14.41 -8.94
C ARG A 226 22.24 13.44 -8.06
N ILE A 227 21.54 12.53 -7.38
CA ILE A 227 22.15 11.56 -6.47
C ILE A 227 22.57 10.25 -7.15
N SER A 228 22.25 10.05 -8.43
CA SER A 228 22.52 8.81 -9.15
C SER A 228 24.01 8.44 -9.18
N LYS A 229 24.88 9.45 -9.29
CA LYS A 229 26.34 9.31 -9.26
C LYS A 229 26.89 8.69 -7.97
N TYR A 230 26.14 8.76 -6.86
CA TYR A 230 26.58 8.19 -5.59
C TYR A 230 26.19 6.71 -5.42
N LEU A 231 25.31 6.17 -6.28
CA LEU A 231 24.80 4.80 -6.15
C LEU A 231 25.40 3.82 -7.18
N GLN A 232 26.47 4.21 -7.86
CA GLN A 232 27.17 3.35 -8.83
C GLN A 232 27.63 2.05 -8.14
N GLY A 233 27.27 0.89 -8.72
CA GLY A 233 27.67 -0.45 -8.25
C GLY A 233 26.61 -1.23 -7.45
N ASN A 234 25.75 -0.56 -6.67
CA ASN A 234 24.75 -1.22 -5.79
C ASN A 234 23.30 -0.88 -6.17
N CYS A 235 23.09 -0.44 -7.40
CA CYS A 235 21.81 0.04 -7.89
C CYS A 235 21.47 -0.63 -9.23
N LYS A 236 20.40 -1.41 -9.24
CA LYS A 236 19.79 -1.97 -10.44
C LYS A 236 18.80 -0.98 -11.04
N ILE A 237 18.96 -0.71 -12.33
CA ILE A 237 18.03 0.11 -13.09
C ILE A 237 17.08 -0.80 -13.87
N ILE A 238 15.78 -0.63 -13.66
CA ILE A 238 14.73 -1.24 -14.49
C ILE A 238 14.39 -0.29 -15.62
N SER A 239 14.50 -0.75 -16.88
CA SER A 239 14.31 0.08 -18.07
C SER A 239 13.26 -0.43 -19.05
N ARG A 240 12.92 -1.73 -18.98
CA ARG A 240 11.97 -2.40 -19.90
C ARG A 240 10.51 -2.07 -19.59
N THR A 241 10.20 -1.82 -18.32
CA THR A 241 8.89 -1.35 -17.85
C THR A 241 9.09 -0.26 -16.81
N MET A 242 8.01 0.42 -16.43
CA MET A 242 8.00 1.38 -15.34
C MET A 242 8.04 0.65 -13.99
N LEU A 243 9.13 0.82 -13.23
CA LEU A 243 9.19 0.34 -11.84
C LEU A 243 8.51 1.34 -10.92
N HIS A 244 7.30 1.07 -10.43
CA HIS A 244 6.53 2.02 -9.64
C HIS A 244 6.33 1.61 -8.17
N HIS A 245 7.05 0.57 -7.70
CA HIS A 245 7.17 0.23 -6.29
C HIS A 245 7.78 1.35 -5.46
N LYS A 246 7.39 1.41 -4.18
CA LYS A 246 7.83 2.41 -3.20
C LYS A 246 7.96 1.76 -1.83
N PHE A 247 8.92 0.85 -1.73
CA PHE A 247 9.17 0.13 -0.49
C PHE A 247 10.65 0.05 -0.12
N ILE A 248 10.90 -0.11 1.18
CA ILE A 248 12.20 -0.42 1.75
C ILE A 248 12.04 -1.53 2.77
N ILE A 249 12.97 -2.49 2.74
CA ILE A 249 13.11 -3.53 3.74
C ILE A 249 14.38 -3.22 4.53
N VAL A 250 14.23 -2.99 5.83
CA VAL A 250 15.34 -2.82 6.77
C VAL A 250 15.34 -4.01 7.72
N ASP A 251 16.33 -4.89 7.56
CA ASP A 251 16.39 -6.19 8.23
C ASP A 251 15.10 -7.03 8.05
N ASP A 252 14.23 -7.03 9.07
CA ASP A 252 12.96 -7.77 9.17
C ASP A 252 11.74 -6.80 9.23
N GLU A 253 11.92 -5.53 8.86
CA GLU A 253 10.86 -4.51 8.84
C GLU A 253 10.68 -3.96 7.43
N LEU A 254 9.43 -3.95 6.97
CA LEU A 254 9.02 -3.38 5.68
C LEU A 254 8.36 -2.02 5.90
N PHE A 255 8.67 -1.06 5.03
CA PHE A 255 7.89 0.16 4.83
C PHE A 255 7.45 0.19 3.37
N THR A 256 6.16 0.38 3.09
CA THR A 256 5.60 0.44 1.73
C THR A 256 4.41 1.41 1.68
N GLY A 257 4.06 1.89 0.48
CA GLY A 257 2.88 2.72 0.29
C GLY A 257 2.97 3.59 -0.95
N SER A 258 2.45 4.81 -0.85
CA SER A 258 2.40 5.75 -1.98
C SER A 258 3.63 6.67 -2.06
N THR A 259 4.41 6.74 -0.97
CA THR A 259 5.43 7.76 -0.75
C THR A 259 6.69 7.51 -1.56
N ASN A 260 6.96 8.42 -2.49
CA ASN A 260 8.26 8.56 -3.13
C ASN A 260 9.29 9.11 -2.12
N TYR A 261 10.52 8.61 -2.12
CA TYR A 261 11.58 9.06 -1.19
C TYR A 261 12.27 10.30 -1.74
N THR A 262 11.52 11.39 -1.70
CA THR A 262 11.87 12.73 -2.17
C THR A 262 11.38 13.76 -1.15
N GLU A 263 11.95 14.97 -1.20
CA GLU A 263 11.52 16.12 -0.40
C GLU A 263 9.99 16.34 -0.47
N SER A 264 9.42 16.27 -1.67
CA SER A 264 7.98 16.43 -1.86
C SER A 264 7.17 15.28 -1.27
N GLY A 265 7.63 14.02 -1.40
CA GLY A 265 6.92 12.87 -0.86
C GLY A 265 6.87 12.89 0.67
N PHE A 266 7.98 13.22 1.32
CA PHE A 266 8.07 13.21 2.78
C PHE A 266 7.50 14.45 3.48
N HIS A 267 7.44 15.61 2.82
CA HIS A 267 7.14 16.88 3.49
C HIS A 267 6.07 17.75 2.84
N LYS A 268 5.55 17.40 1.65
CA LYS A 268 4.62 18.27 0.91
C LYS A 268 3.35 17.56 0.47
N ASN A 269 3.50 16.45 -0.24
CA ASN A 269 2.40 15.69 -0.81
C ASN A 269 1.60 14.97 0.28
N VAL A 270 0.31 14.77 0.04
CA VAL A 270 -0.50 13.87 0.85
C VAL A 270 -0.15 12.45 0.44
N GLU A 271 0.67 11.81 1.26
CA GLU A 271 1.21 10.47 1.01
C GLU A 271 1.03 9.62 2.26
N MET A 272 1.13 8.30 2.10
CA MET A 272 1.03 7.40 3.25
C MET A 272 2.01 6.24 3.12
N ILE A 273 2.57 5.84 4.27
CA ILE A 273 3.42 4.67 4.44
C ILE A 273 2.78 3.76 5.48
N TRP A 274 2.72 2.48 5.17
CA TRP A 274 2.47 1.42 6.12
C TRP A 274 3.78 0.71 6.46
N ASN A 275 3.98 0.37 7.73
CA ASN A 275 5.12 -0.44 8.15
C ASN A 275 4.71 -1.70 8.90
N THR A 276 5.44 -2.79 8.70
CA THR A 276 5.15 -4.09 9.31
C THR A 276 6.41 -4.91 9.56
N LYS A 277 6.32 -5.79 10.57
CA LYS A 277 7.30 -6.84 10.88
C LYS A 277 6.73 -8.24 10.69
N ASP A 278 5.56 -8.37 10.05
CA ASP A 278 5.02 -9.68 9.67
C ASP A 278 5.99 -10.33 8.67
N ARG A 279 6.67 -11.38 9.14
CA ARG A 279 7.69 -12.10 8.37
C ARG A 279 7.15 -12.67 7.06
N ARG A 280 5.86 -13.03 6.98
CA ARG A 280 5.27 -13.54 5.74
C ARG A 280 5.26 -12.44 4.68
N ILE A 281 4.79 -11.25 5.04
CA ILE A 281 4.69 -10.09 4.15
C ILE A 281 6.09 -9.59 3.79
N VAL A 282 6.99 -9.45 4.77
CA VAL A 282 8.39 -9.06 4.51
C VAL A 282 9.05 -10.02 3.51
N LYS A 283 8.82 -11.33 3.65
CA LYS A 283 9.35 -12.34 2.73
C LYS A 283 8.77 -12.22 1.32
N MET A 284 7.48 -11.88 1.17
CA MET A 284 6.87 -11.65 -0.14
C MET A 284 7.52 -10.47 -0.87
N TYR A 285 7.68 -9.32 -0.20
CA TYR A 285 8.37 -8.16 -0.77
C TYR A 285 9.85 -8.44 -1.05
N GLU A 286 10.52 -9.22 -0.19
CA GLU A 286 11.90 -9.64 -0.42
C GLU A 286 12.05 -10.51 -1.68
N GLN A 287 11.10 -11.42 -1.93
CA GLN A 287 11.09 -12.25 -3.13
C GLN A 287 10.95 -11.40 -4.39
N VAL A 288 10.02 -10.44 -4.39
CA VAL A 288 9.85 -9.46 -5.49
C VAL A 288 11.12 -8.65 -5.68
N PHE A 289 11.69 -8.10 -4.59
CA PHE A 289 12.94 -7.34 -4.64
C PHE A 289 14.07 -8.14 -5.30
N LYS A 290 14.29 -9.39 -4.87
CA LYS A 290 15.34 -10.26 -5.42
C LYS A 290 15.07 -10.62 -6.88
N ALA A 291 13.83 -10.88 -7.26
CA ALA A 291 13.47 -11.16 -8.66
C ALA A 291 13.78 -9.95 -9.55
N LEU A 292 13.44 -8.73 -9.11
CA LEU A 292 13.76 -7.49 -9.82
C LEU A 292 15.27 -7.23 -9.91
N LEU A 293 15.99 -7.42 -8.80
CA LEU A 293 17.45 -7.27 -8.73
C LEU A 293 18.15 -8.20 -9.73
N ASN A 294 17.74 -9.46 -9.76
CA ASN A 294 18.32 -10.50 -10.61
C ASN A 294 17.79 -10.47 -12.06
N GLY A 295 16.67 -9.78 -12.32
CA GLY A 295 16.03 -9.72 -13.63
C GLY A 295 15.25 -10.98 -13.99
N SER A 296 14.68 -11.67 -13.00
CA SER A 296 13.95 -12.94 -13.12
C SER A 296 12.44 -12.78 -12.84
N TRP A 297 11.84 -11.69 -13.30
CA TRP A 297 10.44 -11.31 -13.05
C TRP A 297 9.66 -11.20 -14.36
#